data_AF-A0A3N1H439-F1
#
_entry.id   AF-A0A3N1H439-F1
#
_cell.length_a   1.000
_cell.length_b   1.000
_cell.length_c   1.000
_cell.angle_alpha   90.00
_cell.angle_beta   90.00
_cell.angle_gamma   90.00
#
_symmetry.space_group_name_H-M   'P 1'
#
loop_
_entity.id
_entity.type
_entity.pdbx_description
1 polymer ?
#
loop_
_entity_poly.entity_id
_entity_poly.type
_entity_poly.pdbx_seq_one_letter_code
_entity_poly.pdbx_strand_id
1 'polypeptide(L)'
;MSPLQRVKNKAAGFAAVVGLVVAVAVASASTASATGTASAPAGYGGPVTTCTGTFVYSAPLISAGGAFAGSYVEVLYTSANNGTLCAKTFDNLEGSHHMEIVLRRTTWQTSWSDSGTFTTFAGGIQHFGTGVCVTVFSRVTVNGVNYEDRIGLSPGYAGDICWMP
;
A
#
# COMPACT_ATOMS: atom_id res chain seq x y z
N MET A 1 -24.28 -30.81 -63.91
CA MET A 1 -22.86 -30.44 -63.76
C MET A 1 -22.45 -29.70 -65.02
N SER A 2 -22.21 -28.38 -64.93
CA SER A 2 -21.62 -27.59 -66.02
C SER A 2 -20.69 -26.51 -65.45
N PRO A 3 -19.52 -26.31 -66.09
CA PRO A 3 -18.44 -25.44 -65.63
C PRO A 3 -18.63 -24.02 -66.16
N LEU A 4 -18.21 -23.00 -65.42
CA LEU A 4 -17.55 -21.81 -65.97
C LEU A 4 -17.23 -20.82 -64.86
N GLN A 5 -15.94 -20.79 -64.56
CA GLN A 5 -15.29 -19.76 -63.78
C GLN A 5 -15.63 -18.36 -64.30
N ARG A 6 -16.00 -17.46 -63.39
CA ARG A 6 -15.80 -16.02 -63.60
C ARG A 6 -15.33 -15.39 -62.31
N VAL A 7 -14.06 -15.67 -62.01
CA VAL A 7 -13.25 -14.84 -61.11
C VAL A 7 -13.12 -13.48 -61.80
N LYS A 8 -13.76 -12.44 -61.23
CA LYS A 8 -13.48 -11.05 -61.58
C LYS A 8 -12.83 -10.38 -60.37
N ASN A 9 -11.51 -10.34 -60.44
CA ASN A 9 -10.66 -9.47 -59.63
C ASN A 9 -11.14 -8.01 -59.78
N LYS A 10 -11.46 -7.37 -58.65
CA LYS A 10 -11.38 -5.93 -58.54
C LYS A 10 -10.36 -5.62 -57.44
N ALA A 11 -9.17 -5.24 -57.89
CA ALA A 11 -8.18 -4.57 -57.09
C ALA A 11 -8.66 -3.15 -56.75
N ALA A 12 -8.65 -2.83 -55.47
CA ALA A 12 -8.53 -1.50 -54.88
C ALA A 12 -8.23 -1.80 -53.39
N GLY A 13 -7.00 -1.71 -52.90
CA GLY A 13 -6.11 -0.57 -53.02
C GLY A 13 -6.48 0.43 -51.94
N PHE A 14 -6.03 0.19 -50.70
CA PHE A 14 -5.68 1.21 -49.71
C PHE A 14 -4.76 0.57 -48.68
N ALA A 15 -3.48 0.95 -48.72
CA ALA A 15 -2.53 0.70 -47.66
C ALA A 15 -2.94 1.54 -46.44
N ALA A 16 -3.21 0.90 -45.32
CA ALA A 16 -3.28 1.54 -44.01
C ALA A 16 -2.03 1.08 -43.23
N VAL A 17 -0.96 1.86 -43.40
CA VAL A 17 0.14 1.94 -42.44
C VAL A 17 -0.37 2.79 -41.26
N VAL A 18 0.22 2.58 -40.07
CA VAL A 18 0.02 3.29 -38.78
C VAL A 18 -0.99 2.56 -37.87
N GLY A 19 -0.65 2.04 -36.69
CA GLY A 19 0.61 2.05 -35.95
C GLY A 19 0.46 1.15 -34.72
N LEU A 20 1.49 0.36 -34.44
CA LEU A 20 1.59 -0.43 -33.21
C LEU A 20 1.96 0.53 -32.06
N VAL A 21 0.95 1.04 -31.35
CA VAL A 21 1.20 1.71 -30.06
C VAL A 21 1.43 0.60 -29.04
N VAL A 22 2.69 0.20 -28.84
CA VAL A 22 3.08 -0.50 -27.62
C VAL A 22 2.97 0.54 -26.51
N ALA A 23 1.79 0.63 -25.90
CA ALA A 23 1.63 1.33 -24.64
C ALA A 23 2.45 0.55 -23.62
N VAL A 24 3.72 0.93 -23.46
CA VAL A 24 4.47 0.60 -22.25
C VAL A 24 3.73 1.35 -21.14
N ALA A 25 2.80 0.66 -20.50
CA ALA A 25 2.31 1.06 -19.20
C ALA A 25 3.54 1.06 -18.30
N VAL A 26 4.19 2.22 -18.19
CA VAL A 26 5.09 2.50 -17.10
C VAL A 26 4.19 2.40 -15.87
N ALA A 27 4.19 1.23 -15.25
CA ALA A 27 3.67 1.06 -13.91
C ALA A 27 4.57 1.93 -13.03
N SER A 28 4.25 3.21 -12.98
CA SER A 28 4.72 4.11 -11.94
C SER A 28 4.13 3.53 -10.67
N ALA A 29 4.89 2.64 -10.02
CA ALA A 29 4.67 2.32 -8.63
C ALA A 29 4.61 3.68 -7.94
N SER A 30 3.41 4.06 -7.52
CA SER A 30 3.15 5.27 -6.78
C SER A 30 4.12 5.25 -5.61
N THR A 31 5.13 6.10 -5.67
CA THR A 31 6.06 6.27 -4.58
C THR A 31 5.24 6.75 -3.40
N ALA A 32 5.19 5.94 -2.35
CA ALA A 32 4.70 6.29 -1.02
C ALA A 32 4.90 7.78 -0.74
N SER A 33 3.82 8.56 -0.72
CA SER A 33 3.85 9.98 -0.37
C SER A 33 3.87 10.07 1.15
N ALA A 34 5.00 9.69 1.74
CA ALA A 34 5.26 10.01 3.12
C ALA A 34 5.29 11.54 3.29
N THR A 35 4.82 12.02 4.43
CA THR A 35 5.00 13.41 4.89
C THR A 35 6.44 13.86 4.64
N GLY A 36 6.69 15.12 4.26
CA GLY A 36 8.01 15.55 3.80
C GLY A 36 9.13 15.25 4.82
N THR A 37 10.17 14.52 4.41
CA THR A 37 11.26 14.04 5.30
C THR A 37 11.99 15.15 6.06
N ALA A 38 11.88 16.40 5.63
CA ALA A 38 12.50 17.56 6.27
C ALA A 38 11.99 17.83 7.70
N SER A 39 10.79 17.38 8.06
CA SER A 39 10.22 17.52 9.41
C SER A 39 10.22 16.20 10.19
N ALA A 40 10.94 15.19 9.71
CA ALA A 40 11.02 13.86 10.30
C ALA A 40 11.47 13.93 11.77
N PRO A 41 10.68 13.43 12.74
CA PRO A 41 11.07 13.37 14.13
C PRO A 41 12.20 12.35 14.32
N ALA A 42 12.91 12.47 15.44
CA ALA A 42 13.97 11.53 15.78
C ALA A 42 13.49 10.06 15.72
N GLY A 43 14.31 9.24 15.07
CA GLY A 43 14.06 7.83 14.83
C GLY A 43 13.12 7.53 13.66
N TYR A 44 12.68 8.51 12.87
CA TYR A 44 11.98 8.20 11.61
C TYR A 44 12.96 7.64 10.57
N GLY A 45 12.60 6.50 9.96
CA GLY A 45 13.42 5.79 8.97
C GLY A 45 12.95 5.94 7.51
N GLY A 46 11.85 6.66 7.26
CA GLY A 46 11.30 6.80 5.92
C GLY A 46 10.36 5.67 5.51
N PRO A 47 9.64 5.83 4.39
CA PRO A 47 9.04 4.71 3.70
C PRO A 47 10.14 3.83 3.10
N VAL A 48 10.04 2.52 3.29
CA VAL A 48 10.89 1.52 2.65
C VAL A 48 10.09 0.64 1.70
N THR A 49 10.76 0.05 0.71
CA THR A 49 10.12 -0.85 -0.27
C THR A 49 9.66 -2.16 0.35
N THR A 50 10.18 -2.54 1.52
CA THR A 50 9.80 -3.78 2.22
C THR A 50 10.05 -3.66 3.71
N CYS A 51 9.02 -3.96 4.52
CA CYS A 51 9.21 -4.20 5.95
C CYS A 51 9.83 -5.58 6.16
N THR A 52 10.93 -5.64 6.91
CA THR A 52 11.61 -6.89 7.29
C THR A 52 11.53 -7.07 8.80
N GLY A 53 11.58 -8.33 9.25
CA GLY A 53 11.57 -8.67 10.68
C GLY A 53 10.51 -9.70 11.05
N THR A 54 10.19 -9.75 12.34
CA THR A 54 9.18 -10.61 12.93
C THR A 54 7.88 -9.84 13.12
N PHE A 55 6.73 -10.46 12.88
CA PHE A 55 5.44 -9.85 13.16
C PHE A 55 5.28 -9.55 14.66
N VAL A 56 5.07 -8.28 14.97
CA VAL A 56 4.60 -7.82 16.29
C VAL A 56 3.10 -7.66 16.29
N TYR A 57 2.55 -7.23 15.14
CA TYR A 57 1.13 -7.08 14.95
C TYR A 57 0.74 -7.41 13.51
N SER A 58 -0.38 -8.10 13.34
CA SER A 58 -1.04 -8.28 12.06
C SER A 58 -2.53 -8.43 12.30
N ALA A 59 -3.35 -7.68 11.57
CA ALA A 59 -4.80 -7.80 11.66
C ALA A 59 -5.47 -7.53 10.32
N PRO A 60 -6.62 -8.19 10.06
CA PRO A 60 -7.46 -7.84 8.93
C PRO A 60 -8.10 -6.47 9.16
N LEU A 61 -8.18 -5.66 8.11
CA LEU A 61 -8.99 -4.46 8.13
C LEU A 61 -10.43 -4.82 7.83
N ILE A 62 -11.34 -4.31 8.66
CA ILE A 62 -12.75 -4.68 8.61
C ILE A 62 -13.57 -3.43 8.32
N SER A 63 -14.62 -3.57 7.52
CA SER A 63 -15.55 -2.47 7.27
C SER A 63 -16.41 -2.19 8.50
N ALA A 64 -17.09 -1.04 8.53
CA ALA A 64 -18.06 -0.74 9.58
C ALA A 64 -19.19 -1.80 9.71
N GLY A 65 -19.47 -2.53 8.62
CA GLY A 65 -20.44 -3.63 8.59
C GLY A 65 -19.88 -5.00 8.96
N GLY A 66 -18.61 -5.09 9.40
CA GLY A 66 -17.98 -6.37 9.74
C GLY A 66 -17.44 -7.16 8.54
N ALA A 67 -17.44 -6.58 7.33
CA ALA A 67 -16.97 -7.27 6.14
C ALA A 67 -15.44 -7.20 6.00
N PHE A 68 -14.85 -8.26 5.46
CA PHE A 68 -13.43 -8.36 5.16
C PHE A 68 -13.22 -8.46 3.65
N ALA A 69 -12.23 -7.73 3.11
CA ALA A 69 -11.95 -7.66 1.68
C ALA A 69 -10.50 -8.02 1.32
N GLY A 70 -9.80 -8.84 2.11
CA GLY A 70 -8.42 -9.22 1.78
C GLY A 70 -7.37 -8.15 2.11
N SER A 71 -7.73 -7.14 2.91
CA SER A 71 -6.87 -6.02 3.32
C SER A 71 -6.35 -6.20 4.75
N TYR A 72 -5.09 -5.86 4.98
CA TYR A 72 -4.40 -6.06 6.25
C TYR A 72 -3.53 -4.87 6.65
N VAL A 73 -3.30 -4.75 7.96
CA VAL A 73 -2.20 -3.99 8.53
C VAL A 73 -1.15 -4.97 9.06
N GLU A 74 0.12 -4.65 8.86
CA GLU A 74 1.24 -5.39 9.43
C GLU A 74 2.22 -4.43 10.10
N VAL A 75 2.68 -4.82 11.29
CA VAL A 75 3.77 -4.18 12.01
C VAL A 75 4.83 -5.24 12.32
N LEU A 76 6.02 -5.03 11.76
CA LEU A 76 7.16 -5.92 11.89
C LEU A 76 8.25 -5.27 12.74
N TYR A 77 9.01 -6.09 13.47
CA TYR A 77 10.15 -5.68 14.27
C TYR A 77 11.43 -6.38 13.84
N THR A 78 12.54 -5.64 13.81
CA THR A 78 13.90 -6.19 13.73
C THR A 78 14.80 -5.54 14.78
N SER A 79 15.84 -6.23 15.23
CA SER A 79 16.83 -5.71 16.18
C SER A 79 17.82 -4.72 15.56
N ALA A 80 17.79 -4.51 14.24
CA ALA A 80 18.60 -3.51 13.56
C ALA A 80 18.34 -2.09 14.09
N ASN A 81 19.36 -1.22 14.03
CA ASN A 81 19.30 0.18 14.46
C ASN A 81 18.81 0.38 15.91
N ASN A 82 19.24 -0.49 16.83
CA ASN A 82 18.80 -0.53 18.22
C ASN A 82 17.28 -0.81 18.37
N GLY A 83 16.72 -1.57 17.43
CA GLY A 83 15.29 -1.82 17.30
C GLY A 83 14.69 -1.01 16.16
N THR A 84 13.99 -1.69 15.26
CA THR A 84 13.26 -1.06 14.15
C THR A 84 11.87 -1.63 14.10
N LEU A 85 10.84 -0.77 14.21
CA LEU A 85 9.47 -1.10 13.84
C LEU A 85 9.21 -0.63 12.42
N CYS A 86 8.50 -1.44 11.63
CA CYS A 86 8.07 -1.08 10.29
C CYS A 86 6.60 -1.40 10.13
N ALA A 87 5.80 -0.41 9.76
CA ALA A 87 4.37 -0.57 9.57
C ALA A 87 3.98 -0.36 8.11
N LYS A 88 3.05 -1.19 7.62
CA LYS A 88 2.47 -1.08 6.28
C LYS A 88 1.02 -1.56 6.27
N THR A 89 0.28 -1.06 5.29
CA THR A 89 -1.10 -1.42 4.98
C THR A 89 -1.17 -1.91 3.54
N PHE A 90 -1.83 -3.03 3.31
CA PHE A 90 -1.93 -3.62 1.97
C PHE A 90 -3.24 -4.35 1.76
N ASP A 91 -3.51 -4.71 0.50
CA ASP A 91 -4.51 -5.70 0.14
C ASP A 91 -3.94 -6.68 -0.89
N ASN A 92 -4.62 -7.81 -1.07
CA ASN A 92 -4.30 -8.81 -2.09
C ASN A 92 -5.32 -8.80 -3.24
N LEU A 93 -5.91 -7.64 -3.53
CA LEU A 93 -6.91 -7.48 -4.57
C LEU A 93 -6.27 -7.06 -5.89
N GLU A 94 -6.90 -7.43 -7.01
CA GLU A 94 -6.44 -6.99 -8.32
C GLU A 94 -6.69 -5.48 -8.52
N GLY A 95 -5.71 -4.79 -9.09
CA GLY A 95 -5.81 -3.38 -9.44
C GLY A 95 -5.07 -2.46 -8.47
N SER A 96 -5.48 -1.20 -8.43
CA SER A 96 -4.94 -0.22 -7.49
C SER A 96 -6.05 0.30 -6.61
N HIS A 97 -5.79 0.33 -5.30
CA HIS A 97 -6.73 0.78 -4.29
C HIS A 97 -6.15 1.95 -3.53
N HIS A 98 -7.05 2.78 -2.97
CA HIS A 98 -6.58 3.78 -2.03
C HIS A 98 -6.18 3.07 -0.74
N MET A 99 -4.94 3.26 -0.33
CA MET A 99 -4.40 2.70 0.91
C MET A 99 -3.80 3.84 1.72
N GLU A 100 -3.96 3.75 3.03
CA GLU A 100 -3.49 4.74 3.99
C GLU A 100 -2.95 4.02 5.22
N ILE A 101 -1.80 4.51 5.70
CA ILE A 101 -1.30 4.19 7.01
C ILE A 101 -0.87 5.47 7.71
N VAL A 102 -1.17 5.56 9.00
CA VAL A 102 -0.75 6.63 9.87
C VAL A 102 -0.12 6.00 11.10
N LEU A 103 1.12 6.37 11.40
CA LEU A 103 1.89 5.92 12.54
C LEU A 103 2.19 7.11 13.45
N ARG A 104 1.97 6.94 14.75
CA ARG A 104 2.25 7.97 15.75
C ARG A 104 2.93 7.38 16.98
N ARG A 105 3.84 8.15 17.55
CA ARG A 105 4.41 7.91 18.89
C ARG A 105 3.92 8.96 19.86
N THR A 106 3.87 8.60 21.14
CA THR A 106 3.64 9.57 22.22
C THR A 106 4.71 10.67 22.26
N THR A 107 5.94 10.35 21.86
CA THR A 107 7.06 11.30 21.81
C THR A 107 7.14 12.13 20.53
N TRP A 108 6.28 11.85 19.53
CA TRP A 108 6.24 12.62 18.29
C TRP A 108 5.21 13.74 18.39
N GLN A 109 5.60 14.94 17.94
CA GLN A 109 4.67 16.08 17.87
C GLN A 109 3.61 15.88 16.77
N THR A 110 3.97 15.19 15.70
CA THR A 110 3.11 14.92 14.53
C THR A 110 3.04 13.43 14.21
N SER A 111 1.89 13.00 13.69
CA SER A 111 1.77 11.69 13.06
C SER A 111 2.51 11.66 11.73
N TRP A 112 2.97 10.47 11.33
CA TRP A 112 3.55 10.23 10.02
C TRP A 112 2.64 9.31 9.24
N SER A 113 2.44 9.64 7.98
CA SER A 113 1.49 8.91 7.17
C SER A 113 1.99 8.73 5.76
N ASP A 114 1.53 7.65 5.15
CA ASP A 114 1.60 7.42 3.72
C ASP A 114 0.18 7.12 3.23
N SER A 115 -0.23 7.82 2.18
CA SER A 115 -1.59 7.76 1.67
C SER A 115 -1.60 8.03 0.18
N GLY A 116 -2.34 7.22 -0.56
CA GLY A 116 -2.31 7.25 -2.01
C GLY A 116 -3.03 6.08 -2.63
N THR A 117 -2.91 5.95 -3.95
CA THR A 117 -3.43 4.79 -4.69
C THR A 117 -2.28 3.87 -4.99
N PHE A 118 -2.30 2.62 -4.51
CA PHE A 118 -1.20 1.67 -4.62
C PHE A 118 -1.68 0.33 -5.16
N THR A 119 -0.78 -0.42 -5.80
CA THR A 119 -1.00 -1.81 -6.22
C THR A 119 -0.48 -2.82 -5.19
N THR A 120 0.42 -2.40 -4.30
CA THR A 120 1.12 -3.32 -3.39
C THR A 120 0.86 -3.00 -1.93
N PHE A 121 1.16 -1.78 -1.48
CA PHE A 121 0.97 -1.35 -0.10
C PHE A 121 1.12 0.17 0.01
N ALA A 122 0.48 0.76 1.02
CA ALA A 122 0.88 2.03 1.61
C ALA A 122 1.78 1.78 2.83
N GLY A 123 2.78 2.63 3.02
CA GLY A 123 3.63 2.63 4.20
C GLY A 123 5.04 2.15 3.93
N GLY A 124 5.45 1.12 4.67
CA GLY A 124 6.88 0.86 4.88
C GLY A 124 7.50 1.90 5.82
N ILE A 125 6.70 2.52 6.70
CA ILE A 125 7.17 3.56 7.59
C ILE A 125 8.03 2.92 8.67
N GLN A 126 9.34 3.14 8.59
CA GLN A 126 10.29 2.66 9.59
C GLN A 126 10.43 3.63 10.76
N HIS A 127 10.63 3.04 11.92
CA HIS A 127 10.98 3.75 13.13
C HIS A 127 12.09 3.04 13.90
N PHE A 128 13.14 3.76 14.28
CA PHE A 128 14.30 3.26 14.99
C PHE A 128 14.31 3.66 16.47
N GLY A 129 14.77 2.75 17.33
CA GLY A 129 15.03 2.99 18.75
C GLY A 129 14.56 1.85 19.65
N THR A 130 14.95 1.93 20.92
CA THR A 130 14.58 0.98 21.99
C THR A 130 13.28 1.41 22.68
N GLY A 131 12.46 0.44 23.12
CA GLY A 131 11.25 0.72 23.90
C GLY A 131 10.19 1.49 23.13
N VAL A 132 10.04 1.18 21.84
CA VAL A 132 9.15 1.93 20.97
C VAL A 132 7.74 1.38 21.11
N CYS A 133 6.83 2.27 21.48
CA CYS A 133 5.39 2.11 21.42
C CYS A 133 4.85 2.97 20.28
N VAL A 134 4.03 2.38 19.41
CA VAL A 134 3.39 3.09 18.29
C VAL A 134 1.89 2.87 18.30
N THR A 135 1.16 3.89 17.86
CA THR A 135 -0.25 3.81 17.50
C THR A 135 -0.35 3.85 15.98
N VAL A 136 -1.27 3.04 15.45
CA VAL A 136 -1.39 2.82 14.00
C VAL A 136 -2.85 2.96 13.60
N PHE A 137 -3.10 3.79 12.59
CA PHE A 137 -4.34 3.78 11.83
C PHE A 137 -4.03 3.23 10.45
N SER A 138 -4.88 2.32 9.97
CA SER A 138 -4.77 1.73 8.65
C SER A 138 -6.11 1.76 7.95
N ARG A 139 -6.10 2.05 6.66
CA ARG A 139 -7.28 2.03 5.81
C ARG A 139 -6.94 1.49 4.42
N VAL A 140 -7.84 0.68 3.88
CA VAL A 140 -7.94 0.41 2.45
C VAL A 140 -9.35 0.76 1.99
N THR A 141 -9.47 1.47 0.87
CA THR A 141 -10.76 1.78 0.25
C THR A 141 -10.93 0.98 -1.04
N VAL A 142 -11.93 0.11 -1.04
CA VAL A 142 -12.28 -0.75 -2.18
C VAL A 142 -13.70 -0.42 -2.61
N ASN A 143 -13.89 -0.02 -3.87
CA ASN A 143 -15.21 0.33 -4.43
C ASN A 143 -16.00 1.34 -3.56
N GLY A 144 -15.31 2.30 -2.96
CA GLY A 144 -15.91 3.31 -2.07
C GLY A 144 -16.21 2.84 -0.64
N VAL A 145 -15.88 1.60 -0.28
CA VAL A 145 -16.00 1.06 1.08
C VAL A 145 -14.66 1.13 1.79
N ASN A 146 -14.63 1.72 2.98
CA ASN A 146 -13.44 1.75 3.83
C ASN A 146 -13.38 0.50 4.72
N TYR A 147 -12.22 -0.14 4.73
CA TYR A 147 -11.82 -1.20 5.64
C TYR A 147 -10.74 -0.63 6.52
N GLU A 148 -10.96 -0.59 7.83
CA GLU A 148 -10.10 0.16 8.75
C GLU A 148 -9.67 -0.70 9.94
N ASP A 149 -8.54 -0.31 10.53
CA ASP A 149 -8.14 -0.73 11.86
C ASP A 149 -7.45 0.43 12.60
N ARG A 150 -7.63 0.47 13.93
CA ARG A 150 -7.17 1.55 14.82
C ARG A 150 -6.58 0.95 16.08
N ILE A 151 -5.26 0.92 16.15
CA ILE A 151 -4.52 0.28 17.25
C ILE A 151 -3.86 1.37 18.08
N GLY A 152 -4.09 1.33 19.39
CA GLY A 152 -3.60 2.35 20.34
C GLY A 152 -4.20 3.75 20.14
N LEU A 153 -5.18 3.93 19.24
CA LEU A 153 -5.79 5.23 18.91
C LEU A 153 -7.12 5.52 19.60
N SER A 154 -7.66 4.58 20.38
CA SER A 154 -8.99 4.71 21.02
C SER A 154 -9.00 4.20 22.46
N PRO A 155 -9.72 4.86 23.39
CA PRO A 155 -9.95 4.34 24.73
C PRO A 155 -10.69 3.00 24.63
N GLY A 156 -10.13 1.92 25.17
CA GLY A 156 -10.75 0.60 25.22
C GLY A 156 -10.29 -0.40 24.15
N TYR A 157 -9.37 -0.04 23.25
CA TYR A 157 -8.65 -0.98 22.39
C TYR A 157 -7.28 -1.31 22.98
N ALA A 158 -6.69 -2.43 22.56
CA ALA A 158 -5.36 -2.87 22.97
C ALA A 158 -4.37 -1.69 22.93
N GLY A 159 -3.59 -1.52 23.99
CA GLY A 159 -2.65 -0.40 24.14
C GLY A 159 -1.66 -0.29 22.99
N ASP A 160 -0.83 0.76 23.01
CA ASP A 160 0.21 0.98 22.01
C ASP A 160 0.94 -0.32 21.64
N ILE A 161 1.26 -0.50 20.35
CA ILE A 161 2.10 -1.62 19.91
C ILE A 161 3.51 -1.32 20.40
N CYS A 162 3.85 -1.92 21.54
CA CYS A 162 5.15 -1.79 22.17
C CYS A 162 6.01 -2.99 21.85
N TRP A 163 7.28 -2.73 21.55
CA TRP A 163 8.31 -3.76 21.63
C TRP A 163 9.33 -3.39 22.71
N MET A 164 9.47 -4.28 23.69
CA MET A 164 10.51 -4.25 24.70
C MET A 164 11.28 -5.57 24.59
N PRO A 165 12.60 -5.55 24.34
CA PRO A 165 13.42 -6.76 24.32
C PRO A 165 13.49 -7.45 25.68
#